data_AF-A0A1Z5IL00-F1
#
_entry.id   AF-A0A1Z5IL00-F1
#
_cell.length_a   1.000
_cell.length_b   1.000
_cell.length_c   1.000
_cell.angle_alpha   90.00
_cell.angle_beta   90.00
_cell.angle_gamma   90.00
#
_symmetry.space_group_name_H-M   'P 1'
#
loop_
_entity.id
_entity.type
_entity.pdbx_description
1 polymer ?
#
loop_
_entity_poly.entity_id
_entity_poly.type
_entity_poly.pdbx_seq_one_letter_code
_entity_poly.pdbx_strand_id
1 'polypeptide(L)'
;MDIAKFVERRKSLHISQVKMCEGICTQSTLSKFESGGHVPSLKILSKLCARIGLTIDDLNESNKVSANQLKVDLDALERELVMENYQKVLKGLSAIDEQQLDSILLKMQFYYLRGLMGALINQPPEEVLYDFSQILNDLDESHETIFTQLVYVGSGVMYNRLQQADRANFYFKKVHGFIRNVLKDEQLYFNRVGDNYLRLLTMIFFTASYYNSVGQLQASEKLVDKGVDMCSVHHVTYFLPRLKFLAAKNAIEEKQDKAVIDRLINEVLAFARINDNQVIEVKAAALNTRYEKGESLADLTP
;
A
#
# COMPACT_ATOMS: atom_id res chain seq x y z
N MET A 1 21.39 15.00 11.25
CA MET A 1 21.78 16.36 11.62
C MET A 1 22.93 16.82 10.73
N ASP A 2 22.60 17.64 9.76
CA ASP A 2 23.46 18.27 8.77
C ASP A 2 24.15 19.50 9.35
N ILE A 3 25.36 19.25 9.84
CA ILE A 3 26.25 20.29 10.35
C ILE A 3 26.72 21.19 9.20
N ALA A 4 26.80 20.68 7.97
CA ALA A 4 27.22 21.49 6.82
C ALA A 4 26.16 22.56 6.48
N LYS A 5 24.86 22.21 6.49
CA LYS A 5 23.75 23.17 6.34
C LYS A 5 23.78 24.28 7.39
N PHE A 6 24.08 23.94 8.64
CA PHE A 6 24.29 24.93 9.70
C PHE A 6 25.46 25.88 9.37
N VAL A 7 26.61 25.33 8.97
CA VAL A 7 27.82 26.10 8.64
C VAL A 7 27.61 27.01 7.43
N GLU A 8 26.97 26.50 6.38
CA GLU A 8 26.63 27.27 5.17
C GLU A 8 25.67 28.41 5.49
N ARG A 9 24.63 28.16 6.28
CA ARG A 9 23.69 29.20 6.70
C ARG A 9 24.39 30.29 7.51
N ARG A 10 25.25 29.94 8.47
CA ARG A 10 26.03 30.95 9.22
C ARG A 10 26.93 31.78 8.29
N LYS A 11 27.62 31.12 7.36
CA LYS A 11 28.53 31.79 6.41
C LYS A 11 27.79 32.72 5.46
N SER A 12 26.62 32.33 4.95
CA SER A 12 25.77 33.18 4.09
C SER A 12 25.24 34.43 4.79
N LEU A 13 25.07 34.38 6.12
CA LEU A 13 24.73 35.55 6.94
C LEU A 13 25.95 36.38 7.37
N HIS A 14 27.16 36.00 6.94
CA HIS A 14 28.43 36.64 7.32
C HIS A 14 28.66 36.77 8.84
N ILE A 15 28.13 35.84 9.64
CA ILE A 15 28.28 35.83 11.11
C ILE A 15 29.55 35.06 11.47
N SER A 16 30.45 35.65 12.27
CA SER A 16 31.64 34.96 12.79
C SER A 16 31.28 33.98 13.90
N GLN A 17 32.11 32.95 14.14
CA GLN A 17 31.89 32.00 15.24
C GLN A 17 31.82 32.69 16.61
N VAL A 18 32.64 33.71 16.84
CA VAL A 18 32.65 34.50 18.08
C VAL A 18 31.30 35.19 18.30
N LYS A 19 30.75 35.82 17.26
CA LYS A 19 29.43 36.47 17.30
C LYS A 19 28.31 35.43 17.43
N MET A 20 28.48 34.27 16.82
CA MET A 20 27.51 33.19 16.85
C MET A 20 27.36 32.57 18.25
N CYS A 21 28.45 32.40 19.00
CA CYS A 21 28.42 31.76 20.32
C CYS A 21 28.07 32.73 21.48
N GLU A 22 28.09 34.03 21.25
CA GLU A 22 27.89 35.07 22.28
C GLU A 22 26.59 34.87 23.09
N GLY A 23 26.70 34.71 24.41
CA GLY A 23 25.55 34.48 25.30
C GLY A 23 24.85 33.11 25.14
N ILE A 24 25.43 32.19 24.36
CA ILE A 24 24.90 30.83 24.15
C ILE A 24 25.90 29.76 24.61
N CYS A 25 27.14 29.78 24.12
CA CYS A 25 28.18 28.80 24.42
C CYS A 25 29.58 29.41 24.20
N THR A 26 30.65 28.63 24.42
CA THR A 26 32.02 29.08 24.10
C THR A 26 32.32 28.90 22.61
N GLN A 27 33.25 29.71 22.08
CA GLN A 27 33.70 29.58 20.70
C GLN A 27 34.32 28.20 20.43
N SER A 28 34.96 27.59 21.43
CA SER A 28 35.50 26.23 21.35
C SER A 28 34.41 25.17 21.19
N THR A 29 33.26 25.31 21.87
CA THR A 29 32.11 24.41 21.70
C THR A 29 31.51 24.54 20.31
N LEU A 30 31.34 25.77 19.80
CA LEU A 30 30.82 25.99 18.45
C LEU A 30 31.78 25.45 17.39
N SER A 31 33.09 25.67 17.55
CA SER A 31 34.11 25.15 16.64
C SER A 31 34.10 23.63 16.56
N LYS A 32 34.02 22.94 17.71
CA LYS A 32 33.90 21.47 17.76
C LYS A 32 32.60 20.96 17.14
N PHE A 33 31.50 21.71 17.28
CA PHE A 33 30.24 21.38 16.62
C PHE A 33 30.38 21.50 15.10
N GLU A 34 30.86 22.64 14.59
CA GLU A 34 31.02 22.89 13.16
C GLU A 34 32.03 21.96 12.48
N SER A 35 33.02 21.45 13.22
CA SER A 35 33.98 20.47 12.71
C SER A 35 33.50 19.01 12.81
N GLY A 36 32.24 18.77 13.22
CA GLY A 36 31.68 17.43 13.40
C GLY A 36 32.19 16.65 14.62
N GLY A 37 32.94 17.30 15.51
CA GLY A 37 33.62 16.65 16.64
C GLY A 37 32.77 16.47 17.90
N HIS A 38 31.76 17.33 18.13
CA HIS A 38 30.88 17.21 19.29
C HIS A 38 29.54 17.92 19.11
N VAL A 39 28.44 17.20 19.31
CA VAL A 39 27.08 17.76 19.29
C VAL A 39 26.76 18.37 20.66
N PRO A 40 26.48 19.69 20.75
CA PRO A 40 26.12 20.34 22.01
C PRO A 40 24.73 19.92 22.49
N SER A 41 24.39 20.24 23.73
CA SER A 41 23.04 19.96 24.27
C SER A 41 21.92 20.57 23.42
N LEU A 42 20.75 19.94 23.41
CA LEU A 42 19.57 20.39 22.66
C LEU A 42 19.22 21.86 22.94
N LYS A 43 19.39 22.31 24.19
CA LYS A 43 19.17 23.70 24.62
C LYS A 43 20.12 24.69 23.95
N ILE A 44 21.40 24.31 23.80
CA ILE A 44 22.41 25.14 23.12
C ILE A 44 22.14 25.11 21.61
N LEU A 45 21.89 23.94 21.04
CA LEU A 45 21.61 23.77 19.63
C LEU A 45 20.38 24.58 19.18
N SER A 46 19.27 24.51 19.93
CA SER A 46 18.05 25.28 19.66
C SER A 46 18.32 26.78 19.61
N LYS A 47 19.10 27.31 20.57
CA LYS A 47 19.47 28.74 20.59
C LYS A 47 20.37 29.13 19.42
N LEU A 48 21.30 28.25 19.04
CA LEU A 48 22.17 28.48 17.88
C LEU A 48 21.34 28.49 16.59
N CYS A 49 20.46 27.51 16.36
CA CYS A 49 19.58 27.48 15.20
C CYS A 49 18.72 28.74 15.11
N ALA A 50 18.05 29.12 16.21
CA ALA A 50 17.18 30.30 16.24
C ALA A 50 17.91 31.59 15.84
N ARG A 51 19.19 31.74 16.21
CA ARG A 51 20.00 32.93 15.90
C ARG A 51 20.27 33.12 14.40
N ILE A 52 20.29 32.05 13.62
CA ILE A 52 20.52 32.08 12.16
C ILE A 52 19.23 31.82 11.36
N GLY A 53 18.08 31.86 12.05
CA GLY A 53 16.76 31.65 11.46
C GLY A 53 16.54 30.21 10.99
N LEU A 54 17.12 29.24 11.70
CA LEU A 54 16.87 27.83 11.52
C LEU A 54 16.12 27.23 12.71
N THR A 55 15.47 26.10 12.50
CA THR A 55 15.00 25.18 13.53
C THR A 55 15.97 24.01 13.69
N ILE A 56 15.79 23.18 14.72
CA ILE A 56 16.54 21.92 14.83
C ILE A 56 16.11 20.96 13.71
N ASP A 57 14.85 21.02 13.29
CA ASP A 57 14.31 20.19 12.21
C ASP A 57 14.94 20.55 10.86
N ASP A 58 15.23 21.83 10.61
CA ASP A 58 15.95 22.27 9.41
C ASP A 58 17.34 21.65 9.33
N LEU A 59 18.01 21.40 10.48
CA LEU A 59 19.28 20.68 10.50
C LEU A 59 19.11 19.18 10.29
N ASN A 60 17.91 18.64 10.41
CA ASN A 60 17.63 17.24 10.10
C ASN A 60 17.15 17.05 8.65
N GLU A 61 16.74 18.13 7.98
CA GLU A 61 16.43 18.19 6.55
C GLU A 61 17.69 18.24 5.65
N SER A 62 18.48 17.18 5.69
CA SER A 62 19.47 16.92 4.64
C SER A 62 19.09 15.64 3.91
N ASN A 63 18.53 15.80 2.71
CA ASN A 63 18.29 14.76 1.69
C ASN A 63 17.52 13.50 2.10
N LYS A 64 17.01 13.38 3.33
CA LYS A 64 16.10 12.30 3.72
C LYS A 64 14.67 12.74 3.45
N VAL A 65 13.96 12.00 2.59
CA VAL A 65 12.51 12.09 2.52
C VAL A 65 11.96 11.79 3.92
N SER A 66 11.11 12.67 4.45
CA SER A 66 10.58 12.46 5.81
C SER A 66 9.76 11.17 5.86
N ALA A 67 9.75 10.49 7.02
CA ALA A 67 8.91 9.29 7.20
C ALA A 67 7.42 9.57 6.92
N ASN A 68 6.96 10.80 7.17
CA ASN A 68 5.59 11.21 6.84
C ASN A 68 5.37 11.30 5.33
N GLN A 69 6.34 11.82 4.57
CA GLN A 69 6.24 11.88 3.12
C GLN A 69 6.27 10.47 2.53
N LEU A 70 7.18 9.60 2.98
CA LEU A 70 7.23 8.19 2.55
C LEU A 70 5.91 7.46 2.84
N LYS A 71 5.29 7.73 3.99
CA LYS A 71 3.96 7.20 4.31
C LYS A 71 2.91 7.67 3.30
N VAL A 72 2.84 8.97 3.02
CA VAL A 72 1.89 9.53 2.05
C VAL A 72 2.10 8.93 0.66
N ASP A 73 3.36 8.77 0.25
CA ASP A 73 3.71 8.19 -1.04
C ASP A 73 3.28 6.73 -1.11
N LEU A 74 3.60 5.91 -0.09
CA LEU A 74 3.19 4.51 -0.04
C LEU A 74 1.67 4.35 0.01
N ASP A 75 0.96 5.16 0.81
CA ASP A 75 -0.51 5.17 0.86
C ASP A 75 -1.11 5.54 -0.51
N ALA A 76 -0.47 6.44 -1.27
CA ALA A 76 -0.87 6.74 -2.63
C ALA A 76 -0.64 5.56 -3.59
N LEU A 77 0.45 4.82 -3.44
CA LEU A 77 0.71 3.61 -4.22
C LEU A 77 -0.28 2.49 -3.90
N GLU A 78 -0.73 2.34 -2.65
CA GLU A 78 -1.83 1.41 -2.31
C GLU A 78 -3.11 1.77 -3.07
N ARG A 79 -3.46 3.07 -3.14
CA ARG A 79 -4.62 3.54 -3.89
C ARG A 79 -4.48 3.25 -5.39
N GLU A 80 -3.31 3.53 -5.97
CA GLU A 80 -3.06 3.25 -7.39
C GLU A 80 -3.07 1.75 -7.70
N LEU A 81 -2.59 0.90 -6.78
CA LEU A 81 -2.65 -0.56 -6.91
C LEU A 81 -4.10 -1.05 -6.98
N VAL A 82 -4.96 -0.58 -6.07
CA VAL A 82 -6.36 -0.98 -6.09
C VAL A 82 -7.12 -0.36 -7.26
N MET A 83 -6.65 0.73 -7.85
CA MET A 83 -7.20 1.27 -9.10
C MET A 83 -6.68 0.56 -10.35
N GLU A 84 -5.82 -0.46 -10.18
CA GLU A 84 -5.15 -1.20 -11.26
C GLU A 84 -4.20 -0.34 -12.13
N ASN A 85 -3.74 0.79 -11.59
CA ASN A 85 -2.78 1.66 -12.25
C ASN A 85 -1.33 1.17 -12.03
N TYR A 86 -1.07 -0.08 -12.43
CA TYR A 86 0.17 -0.79 -12.15
C TYR A 86 1.43 -0.07 -12.64
N GLN A 87 1.35 0.67 -13.75
CA GLN A 87 2.47 1.48 -14.24
C GLN A 87 2.88 2.57 -13.25
N LYS A 88 1.91 3.25 -12.60
CA LYS A 88 2.18 4.26 -11.58
C LYS A 88 2.77 3.61 -10.32
N VAL A 89 2.23 2.45 -9.92
CA VAL A 89 2.74 1.69 -8.76
C VAL A 89 4.20 1.31 -8.97
N LEU A 90 4.54 0.71 -10.13
CA LEU A 90 5.91 0.32 -10.46
C LEU A 90 6.86 1.52 -10.46
N LYS A 91 6.47 2.62 -11.11
CA LYS A 91 7.28 3.85 -11.14
C LYS A 91 7.49 4.43 -9.75
N GLY A 92 6.44 4.47 -8.93
CA GLY A 92 6.51 4.98 -7.56
C GLY A 92 7.40 4.13 -6.67
N LEU A 93 7.24 2.80 -6.71
CA LEU A 93 8.09 1.87 -5.96
C LEU A 93 9.56 1.99 -6.37
N SER A 94 9.87 2.13 -7.66
CA SER A 94 11.26 2.31 -8.12
C SER A 94 11.91 3.63 -7.69
N ALA A 95 11.11 4.62 -7.30
CA ALA A 95 11.60 5.93 -6.86
C ALA A 95 11.87 5.98 -5.35
N ILE A 96 11.40 4.98 -4.59
CA ILE A 96 11.64 4.87 -3.15
C ILE A 96 12.99 4.21 -2.93
N ASP A 97 13.87 4.92 -2.24
CA ASP A 97 15.14 4.39 -1.75
C ASP A 97 14.92 3.63 -0.44
N GLU A 98 15.14 2.32 -0.45
CA GLU A 98 14.97 1.44 0.72
C GLU A 98 15.81 1.88 1.92
N GLN A 99 16.95 2.55 1.71
CA GLN A 99 17.81 3.05 2.78
C GLN A 99 17.17 4.20 3.57
N GLN A 100 16.10 4.81 3.04
CA GLN A 100 15.35 5.88 3.69
C GLN A 100 14.17 5.37 4.51
N LEU A 101 13.82 4.08 4.37
CA LEU A 101 12.73 3.45 5.13
C LEU A 101 13.21 3.07 6.54
N ASP A 102 13.34 4.05 7.44
CA ASP A 102 13.79 3.80 8.81
C ASP A 102 12.69 3.13 9.69
N SER A 103 11.42 3.21 9.30
CA SER A 103 10.28 2.66 10.05
C SER A 103 9.94 1.23 9.64
N ILE A 104 9.81 0.33 10.63
CA ILE A 104 9.36 -1.06 10.43
C ILE A 104 8.01 -1.12 9.71
N LEU A 105 7.06 -0.25 10.06
CA LEU A 105 5.75 -0.20 9.40
C LEU A 105 5.85 0.20 7.92
N LEU A 106 6.71 1.18 7.60
CA LEU A 106 6.90 1.62 6.21
C LEU A 106 7.66 0.57 5.39
N LYS A 107 8.61 -0.14 5.99
CA LYS A 107 9.28 -1.29 5.36
C LYS A 107 8.28 -2.39 5.03
N MET A 108 7.43 -2.79 5.97
CA MET A 108 6.39 -3.79 5.70
C MET A 108 5.43 -3.32 4.60
N GLN A 109 4.99 -2.05 4.65
CA GLN A 109 4.14 -1.47 3.61
C GLN A 109 4.80 -1.53 2.22
N PHE A 110 6.08 -1.15 2.14
CA PHE A 110 6.85 -1.18 0.90
C PHE A 110 7.04 -2.60 0.37
N TYR A 111 7.54 -3.53 1.20
CA TYR A 111 7.82 -4.90 0.77
C TYR A 111 6.56 -5.66 0.37
N TYR A 112 5.43 -5.50 1.07
CA TYR A 112 4.20 -6.17 0.63
C TYR A 112 3.72 -5.57 -0.71
N LEU A 113 3.79 -4.24 -0.88
CA LEU A 113 3.36 -3.59 -2.12
C LEU A 113 4.20 -4.08 -3.30
N ARG A 114 5.53 -4.11 -3.13
CA ARG A 114 6.46 -4.56 -4.17
C ARG A 114 6.27 -6.04 -4.50
N GLY A 115 6.17 -6.91 -3.49
CA GLY A 115 5.95 -8.33 -3.69
C GLY A 115 4.58 -8.64 -4.30
N LEU A 116 3.50 -7.98 -3.86
CA LEU A 116 2.16 -8.15 -4.45
C LEU A 116 2.13 -7.64 -5.89
N MET A 117 2.77 -6.50 -6.18
CA MET A 117 2.93 -6.01 -7.54
C MET A 117 3.67 -7.03 -8.40
N GLY A 118 4.81 -7.55 -7.93
CA GLY A 118 5.57 -8.60 -8.61
C GLY A 118 4.73 -9.84 -8.92
N ALA A 119 3.92 -10.31 -7.96
CA ALA A 119 3.00 -11.42 -8.16
C ALA A 119 1.94 -11.11 -9.25
N LEU A 120 1.42 -9.88 -9.31
CA LEU A 120 0.40 -9.47 -10.28
C LEU A 120 0.93 -9.34 -11.70
N ILE A 121 2.18 -8.91 -11.87
CA ILE A 121 2.84 -8.81 -13.19
C ILE A 121 3.68 -10.03 -13.55
N ASN A 122 3.52 -11.13 -12.81
CA ASN A 122 4.18 -12.40 -13.10
C ASN A 122 5.73 -12.29 -13.14
N GLN A 123 6.30 -11.55 -12.19
CA GLN A 123 7.74 -11.56 -11.95
C GLN A 123 8.22 -12.96 -11.50
N PRO A 124 9.53 -13.24 -11.63
CA PRO A 124 10.10 -14.48 -11.15
C PRO A 124 9.74 -14.73 -9.67
N PRO A 125 9.32 -15.96 -9.29
CA PRO A 125 8.88 -16.25 -7.93
C PRO A 125 9.94 -15.94 -6.86
N GLU A 126 11.21 -16.08 -7.17
CA GLU A 126 12.33 -15.75 -6.29
C GLU A 126 12.35 -14.27 -5.87
N GLU A 127 12.04 -13.35 -6.78
CA GLU A 127 11.98 -11.91 -6.50
C GLU A 127 10.78 -11.58 -5.60
N VAL A 128 9.62 -12.17 -5.93
CA VAL A 128 8.39 -12.02 -5.13
C VAL A 128 8.58 -12.59 -3.71
N LEU A 129 9.18 -13.77 -3.61
CA LEU A 129 9.44 -14.44 -2.34
C LEU A 129 10.49 -13.71 -1.51
N TYR A 130 11.46 -13.05 -2.14
CA TYR A 130 12.43 -12.21 -1.43
C TYR A 130 11.71 -11.11 -0.64
N ASP A 131 10.83 -10.35 -1.29
CA ASP A 131 10.04 -9.30 -0.64
C ASP A 131 9.15 -9.84 0.49
N PHE A 132 8.48 -10.97 0.25
CA PHE A 132 7.65 -11.60 1.27
C PHE A 132 8.48 -12.10 2.46
N SER A 133 9.70 -12.59 2.22
CA SER A 133 10.60 -13.06 3.29
C SER A 133 11.05 -11.94 4.22
N GLN A 134 11.20 -10.70 3.72
CA GLN A 134 11.53 -9.55 4.56
C GLN A 134 10.47 -9.33 5.65
N ILE A 135 9.21 -9.62 5.34
CA ILE A 135 8.11 -9.48 6.31
C ILE A 135 8.03 -10.74 7.18
N LEU A 136 7.92 -11.92 6.57
CA LEU A 136 7.62 -13.16 7.28
C LEU A 136 8.72 -13.65 8.22
N ASN A 137 9.98 -13.29 7.94
CA ASN A 137 11.16 -13.81 8.65
C ASN A 137 11.94 -12.75 9.43
N ASP A 138 11.53 -11.48 9.40
CA ASP A 138 12.24 -10.39 10.10
C ASP A 138 11.24 -9.37 10.68
N LEU A 139 10.49 -8.66 9.82
CA LEU A 139 9.69 -7.51 10.26
C LEU A 139 8.41 -7.89 11.05
N ASP A 140 7.85 -9.07 10.81
CA ASP A 140 6.67 -9.61 11.51
C ASP A 140 6.75 -11.13 11.63
N GLU A 141 7.78 -11.65 12.32
CA GLU A 141 7.97 -13.09 12.55
C GLU A 141 6.78 -13.76 13.27
N SER A 142 6.02 -13.00 14.05
CA SER A 142 4.81 -13.48 14.74
C SER A 142 3.60 -13.69 13.83
N HIS A 143 3.65 -13.15 12.61
CA HIS A 143 2.59 -13.24 11.58
C HIS A 143 1.26 -12.60 12.04
N GLU A 144 1.34 -11.58 12.89
CA GLU A 144 0.18 -10.98 13.56
C GLU A 144 -0.38 -9.77 12.80
N THR A 145 0.44 -9.12 11.98
CA THR A 145 0.05 -7.87 11.33
C THR A 145 -0.80 -8.11 10.09
N ILE A 146 -1.53 -7.06 9.69
CA ILE A 146 -2.27 -7.05 8.42
C ILE A 146 -1.32 -7.22 7.20
N PHE A 147 -0.05 -6.83 7.33
CA PHE A 147 0.92 -6.96 6.25
C PHE A 147 1.27 -8.42 5.96
N THR A 148 1.36 -9.26 6.98
CA THR A 148 1.51 -10.71 6.77
C THR A 148 0.31 -11.31 6.04
N GLN A 149 -0.90 -10.84 6.31
CA GLN A 149 -2.09 -11.30 5.59
C GLN A 149 -2.08 -10.85 4.12
N LEU A 150 -1.57 -9.65 3.83
CA LEU A 150 -1.35 -9.17 2.46
C LEU A 150 -0.24 -9.93 1.74
N VAL A 151 0.82 -10.35 2.45
CA VAL A 151 1.83 -11.28 1.91
C VAL A 151 1.19 -12.62 1.53
N TYR A 152 0.27 -13.15 2.34
CA TYR A 152 -0.48 -14.35 2.00
C TYR A 152 -1.38 -14.13 0.77
N VAL A 153 -1.99 -12.96 0.59
CA VAL A 153 -2.69 -12.62 -0.66
C VAL A 153 -1.74 -12.71 -1.85
N GLY A 154 -0.59 -12.03 -1.79
CA GLY A 154 0.39 -12.06 -2.88
C GLY A 154 0.94 -13.45 -3.17
N SER A 155 1.18 -14.24 -2.12
CA SER A 155 1.58 -15.65 -2.24
C SER A 155 0.51 -16.49 -2.94
N GLY A 156 -0.76 -16.30 -2.55
CA GLY A 156 -1.90 -16.94 -3.20
C GLY A 156 -2.00 -16.62 -4.68
N VAL A 157 -1.88 -15.33 -5.04
CA VAL A 157 -1.87 -14.86 -6.44
C VAL A 157 -0.72 -15.49 -7.22
N MET A 158 0.50 -15.44 -6.68
CA MET A 158 1.69 -16.02 -7.31
C MET A 158 1.52 -17.52 -7.57
N TYR A 159 1.14 -18.30 -6.54
CA TYR A 159 0.96 -19.74 -6.70
C TYR A 159 -0.20 -20.11 -7.62
N ASN A 160 -1.25 -19.29 -7.69
CA ASN A 160 -2.35 -19.49 -8.64
C ASN A 160 -1.85 -19.35 -10.08
N ARG A 161 -1.03 -18.33 -10.38
CA ARG A 161 -0.41 -18.13 -11.70
C ARG A 161 0.56 -19.25 -12.08
N LEU A 162 1.29 -19.77 -11.10
CA LEU A 162 2.15 -20.96 -11.27
C LEU A 162 1.37 -22.27 -11.39
N GLN A 163 0.04 -22.23 -11.42
CA GLN A 163 -0.85 -23.40 -11.45
C GLN A 163 -0.64 -24.38 -10.28
N GLN A 164 -0.13 -23.88 -9.15
CA GLN A 164 0.07 -24.65 -7.92
C GLN A 164 -1.15 -24.50 -7.02
N ALA A 165 -2.27 -25.11 -7.45
CA ALA A 165 -3.58 -24.94 -6.84
C ALA A 165 -3.63 -25.20 -5.33
N ASP A 166 -2.95 -26.25 -4.85
CA ASP A 166 -2.91 -26.58 -3.42
C ASP A 166 -2.26 -25.48 -2.58
N ARG A 167 -1.19 -24.87 -3.09
CA ARG A 167 -0.49 -23.77 -2.42
C ARG A 167 -1.31 -22.49 -2.46
N ALA A 168 -1.92 -22.17 -3.61
CA ALA A 168 -2.82 -21.03 -3.72
C ALA A 168 -3.98 -21.15 -2.71
N ASN A 169 -4.63 -22.32 -2.66
CA ASN A 169 -5.72 -22.60 -1.73
C ASN A 169 -5.30 -22.46 -0.26
N PHE A 170 -4.10 -22.94 0.08
CA PHE A 170 -3.55 -22.81 1.43
C PHE A 170 -3.48 -21.34 1.89
N TYR A 171 -2.91 -20.46 1.08
CA TYR A 171 -2.79 -19.05 1.44
C TYR A 171 -4.15 -18.34 1.46
N PHE A 172 -5.02 -18.56 0.46
CA PHE A 172 -6.35 -17.92 0.46
C PHE A 172 -7.25 -18.41 1.60
N LYS A 173 -7.09 -19.66 2.07
CA LYS A 173 -7.78 -20.12 3.30
C LYS A 173 -7.30 -19.38 4.55
N LYS A 174 -6.00 -19.09 4.67
CA LYS A 174 -5.48 -18.27 5.78
C LYS A 174 -6.08 -16.86 5.75
N VAL A 175 -6.04 -16.22 4.58
CA VAL A 175 -6.60 -14.87 4.39
C VAL A 175 -8.10 -14.84 4.70
N HIS A 176 -8.88 -15.79 4.19
CA HIS A 176 -10.31 -15.88 4.52
C HIS A 176 -10.53 -16.11 6.03
N GLY A 177 -9.71 -16.95 6.66
CA GLY A 177 -9.73 -17.14 8.11
C GLY A 177 -9.57 -15.81 8.87
N PHE A 178 -8.61 -14.99 8.45
CA PHE A 178 -8.38 -13.65 9.01
C PHE A 178 -9.55 -12.71 8.75
N ILE A 179 -10.03 -12.59 7.50
CA ILE A 179 -11.19 -11.75 7.14
C ILE A 179 -12.37 -12.09 8.05
N ARG A 180 -12.73 -13.37 8.15
CA ARG A 180 -13.86 -13.82 8.99
C ARG A 180 -13.69 -13.43 10.46
N ASN A 181 -12.46 -13.43 10.99
CA ASN A 181 -12.22 -13.00 12.36
C ASN A 181 -12.38 -11.50 12.53
N VAL A 182 -11.89 -10.69 11.58
CA VAL A 182 -12.10 -9.22 11.58
C VAL A 182 -13.59 -8.89 11.53
N LEU A 183 -14.34 -9.59 10.67
CA LEU A 183 -15.76 -9.32 10.46
C LEU A 183 -16.67 -9.72 11.64
N LYS A 184 -16.18 -10.50 12.62
CA LYS A 184 -16.94 -10.80 13.84
C LYS A 184 -17.12 -9.57 14.73
N ASP A 185 -16.12 -8.70 14.76
CA ASP A 185 -16.12 -7.45 15.52
C ASP A 185 -15.31 -6.39 14.79
N GLU A 186 -15.92 -5.87 13.72
CA GLU A 186 -15.31 -4.92 12.81
C GLU A 186 -14.89 -3.64 13.56
N GLN A 187 -15.77 -3.16 14.45
CA GLN A 187 -15.51 -1.96 15.24
C GLN A 187 -14.31 -2.13 16.17
N LEU A 188 -14.21 -3.25 16.89
CA LEU A 188 -13.06 -3.50 17.77
C LEU A 188 -11.75 -3.58 17.00
N TYR A 189 -11.76 -4.21 15.81
CA TYR A 189 -10.57 -4.30 14.98
C TYR A 189 -10.09 -2.92 14.51
N PHE A 190 -10.97 -2.11 13.92
CA PHE A 190 -10.59 -0.80 13.40
C PHE A 190 -10.25 0.20 14.51
N ASN A 191 -10.89 0.10 15.68
CA ASN A 191 -10.50 0.88 16.86
C ASN A 191 -9.06 0.59 17.33
N ARG A 192 -8.57 -0.65 17.14
CA ARG A 192 -7.23 -1.07 17.59
C ARG A 192 -6.14 -0.76 16.56
N VAL A 193 -6.43 -0.97 15.28
CA VAL A 193 -5.40 -0.97 14.21
C VAL A 193 -5.48 0.30 13.34
N GLY A 194 -6.54 1.11 13.48
CA GLY A 194 -6.81 2.28 12.66
C GLY A 194 -7.43 1.94 11.29
N ASP A 195 -7.70 2.97 10.49
CA ASP A 195 -8.41 2.90 9.20
C ASP A 195 -7.64 2.10 8.14
N ASN A 196 -7.76 0.77 8.19
CA ASN A 196 -7.13 -0.18 7.27
C ASN A 196 -8.13 -0.79 6.28
N TYR A 197 -9.27 -0.14 6.07
CA TYR A 197 -10.36 -0.63 5.21
C TYR A 197 -9.86 -0.98 3.81
N LEU A 198 -8.97 -0.17 3.24
CA LEU A 198 -8.39 -0.41 1.93
C LEU A 198 -7.65 -1.75 1.84
N ARG A 199 -6.84 -2.08 2.85
CA ARG A 199 -6.10 -3.34 2.93
C ARG A 199 -7.04 -4.53 3.13
N LEU A 200 -8.09 -4.36 3.93
CA LEU A 200 -9.15 -5.37 4.07
C LEU A 200 -9.93 -5.59 2.76
N LEU A 201 -10.27 -4.52 2.03
CA LEU A 201 -10.88 -4.61 0.69
C LEU A 201 -9.98 -5.36 -0.29
N THR A 202 -8.67 -5.09 -0.27
CA THR A 202 -7.70 -5.83 -1.08
C THR A 202 -7.74 -7.32 -0.77
N MET A 203 -7.72 -7.70 0.51
CA MET A 203 -7.83 -9.11 0.92
C MET A 203 -9.15 -9.75 0.47
N ILE A 204 -10.27 -9.04 0.66
CA ILE A 204 -11.61 -9.48 0.25
C ILE A 204 -11.64 -9.72 -1.26
N PHE A 205 -11.22 -8.74 -2.06
CA PHE A 205 -11.26 -8.80 -3.52
C PHE A 205 -10.44 -9.99 -4.06
N PHE A 206 -9.19 -10.13 -3.63
CA PHE A 206 -8.34 -11.20 -4.14
C PHE A 206 -8.81 -12.58 -3.69
N THR A 207 -9.32 -12.71 -2.47
CA THR A 207 -9.88 -13.98 -1.97
C THR A 207 -11.15 -14.35 -2.73
N ALA A 208 -12.04 -13.38 -3.00
CA ALA A 208 -13.23 -13.58 -3.80
C ALA A 208 -12.87 -13.96 -5.25
N SER A 209 -11.92 -13.26 -5.86
CA SER A 209 -11.41 -13.55 -7.21
C SER A 209 -10.87 -14.98 -7.31
N TYR A 210 -10.11 -15.41 -6.30
CA TYR A 210 -9.64 -16.79 -6.23
C TYR A 210 -10.80 -17.78 -6.15
N TYR A 211 -11.78 -17.56 -5.29
CA TYR A 211 -12.96 -18.44 -5.20
C TYR A 211 -13.78 -18.50 -6.47
N ASN A 212 -13.92 -17.37 -7.17
CA ASN A 212 -14.48 -17.37 -8.50
C ASN A 212 -13.66 -18.27 -9.45
N SER A 213 -12.33 -18.11 -9.49
CA SER A 213 -11.47 -18.90 -10.39
C SER A 213 -11.49 -20.41 -10.14
N VAL A 214 -11.81 -20.85 -8.92
CA VAL A 214 -11.95 -22.27 -8.56
C VAL A 214 -13.41 -22.75 -8.53
N GLY A 215 -14.35 -21.96 -9.06
CA GLY A 215 -15.76 -22.29 -9.19
C GLY A 215 -16.58 -22.24 -7.89
N GLN A 216 -16.02 -21.68 -6.81
CA GLN A 216 -16.73 -21.46 -5.54
C GLN A 216 -17.50 -20.12 -5.58
N LEU A 217 -18.43 -20.00 -6.52
CA LEU A 217 -19.14 -18.75 -6.85
C LEU A 217 -19.91 -18.17 -5.65
N GLN A 218 -20.60 -19.01 -4.88
CA GLN A 218 -21.29 -18.56 -3.66
C GLN A 218 -20.35 -17.99 -2.58
N ALA A 219 -19.12 -18.52 -2.48
CA ALA A 219 -18.14 -18.00 -1.52
C ALA A 219 -17.51 -16.70 -2.01
N SER A 220 -17.30 -16.58 -3.33
CA SER A 220 -16.91 -15.34 -3.99
C SER A 220 -17.96 -14.25 -3.74
N GLU A 221 -19.24 -14.53 -4.02
CA GLU A 221 -20.32 -13.54 -3.92
C GLU A 221 -20.50 -13.03 -2.48
N LYS A 222 -20.44 -13.90 -1.47
CA LYS A 222 -20.50 -13.47 -0.07
C LYS A 222 -19.40 -12.49 0.31
N LEU A 223 -18.20 -12.66 -0.23
CA LEU A 223 -17.08 -11.75 0.00
C LEU A 223 -17.27 -10.44 -0.78
N VAL A 224 -17.75 -10.53 -2.03
CA VAL A 224 -18.09 -9.37 -2.85
C VAL A 224 -19.13 -8.49 -2.16
N ASP A 225 -20.24 -9.07 -1.69
CA ASP A 225 -21.31 -8.36 -0.97
C ASP A 225 -20.76 -7.62 0.24
N LYS A 226 -19.96 -8.31 1.07
CA LYS A 226 -19.36 -7.69 2.24
C LYS A 226 -18.38 -6.57 1.89
N GLY A 227 -17.64 -6.71 0.79
CA GLY A 227 -16.79 -5.65 0.26
C GLY A 227 -17.61 -4.43 -0.20
N VAL A 228 -18.74 -4.64 -0.89
CA VAL A 228 -19.63 -3.57 -1.37
C VAL A 228 -20.24 -2.83 -0.19
N ASP A 229 -20.72 -3.54 0.83
CA ASP A 229 -21.24 -2.96 2.07
C ASP A 229 -20.19 -2.07 2.74
N MET A 230 -18.95 -2.57 2.85
CA MET A 230 -17.86 -1.81 3.47
C MET A 230 -17.49 -0.56 2.66
N CYS A 231 -17.45 -0.65 1.33
CA CYS A 231 -17.26 0.52 0.46
C CYS A 231 -18.39 1.54 0.62
N SER A 232 -19.64 1.10 0.83
CA SER A 232 -20.79 1.98 1.04
C SER A 232 -20.68 2.73 2.37
N VAL A 233 -20.37 2.01 3.46
CA VAL A 233 -20.24 2.58 4.82
C VAL A 233 -19.07 3.55 4.92
N HIS A 234 -17.93 3.22 4.33
CA HIS A 234 -16.69 4.02 4.44
C HIS A 234 -16.45 4.94 3.24
N HIS A 235 -17.43 5.06 2.35
CA HIS A 235 -17.37 5.93 1.16
C HIS A 235 -16.16 5.68 0.23
N VAL A 236 -15.73 4.42 0.10
CA VAL A 236 -14.59 4.01 -0.74
C VAL A 236 -15.06 3.74 -2.18
N THR A 237 -15.62 4.77 -2.83
CA THR A 237 -16.27 4.65 -4.15
C THR A 237 -15.34 4.19 -5.26
N TYR A 238 -14.04 4.49 -5.15
CA TYR A 238 -13.03 4.12 -6.14
C TYR A 238 -12.75 2.61 -6.20
N PHE A 239 -13.08 1.86 -5.15
CA PHE A 239 -12.90 0.40 -5.11
C PHE A 239 -14.11 -0.37 -5.65
N LEU A 240 -15.31 0.24 -5.63
CA LEU A 240 -16.57 -0.37 -6.11
C LEU A 240 -16.50 -0.94 -7.53
N PRO A 241 -15.85 -0.31 -8.53
CA PRO A 241 -15.78 -0.86 -9.89
C PRO A 241 -15.24 -2.30 -9.93
N ARG A 242 -14.23 -2.60 -9.10
CA ARG A 242 -13.61 -3.95 -9.05
C ARG A 242 -14.52 -4.99 -8.43
N LEU A 243 -15.20 -4.64 -7.34
CA LEU A 243 -16.13 -5.55 -6.68
C LEU A 243 -17.34 -5.83 -7.57
N LYS A 244 -17.91 -4.78 -8.19
CA LYS A 244 -19.03 -4.93 -9.13
C LYS A 244 -18.62 -5.70 -10.38
N PHE A 245 -17.37 -5.57 -10.82
CA PHE A 245 -16.85 -6.37 -11.94
C PHE A 245 -16.85 -7.85 -11.60
N LEU A 246 -16.37 -8.20 -10.40
CA LEU A 246 -16.38 -9.58 -9.93
C LEU A 246 -17.81 -10.11 -9.70
N ALA A 247 -18.72 -9.28 -9.19
CA ALA A 247 -20.14 -9.62 -9.07
C ALA A 247 -20.76 -9.96 -10.45
N ALA A 248 -20.50 -9.12 -11.46
CA ALA A 248 -20.95 -9.37 -12.83
C ALA A 248 -20.38 -10.68 -13.38
N LYS A 249 -19.09 -10.95 -13.14
CA LYS A 249 -18.44 -12.21 -13.54
C LYS A 249 -19.08 -13.43 -12.85
N ASN A 250 -19.29 -13.36 -11.53
CA ASN A 250 -19.99 -14.42 -10.77
C ASN A 250 -21.38 -14.67 -11.35
N ALA A 251 -22.18 -13.62 -11.59
CA ALA A 251 -23.53 -13.74 -12.12
C ALA A 251 -23.58 -14.38 -13.52
N ILE A 252 -22.60 -14.08 -14.38
CA ILE A 252 -22.48 -14.72 -15.71
C ILE A 252 -22.15 -16.21 -15.56
N GLU A 253 -21.19 -16.58 -14.72
CA GLU A 253 -20.78 -17.97 -14.53
C GLU A 253 -21.86 -18.82 -13.82
N GLU A 254 -22.65 -18.21 -12.94
CA GLU A 254 -23.85 -18.81 -12.33
C GLU A 254 -25.04 -18.88 -13.30
N LYS A 255 -24.94 -18.30 -14.49
CA LYS A 255 -26.02 -18.22 -15.49
C LYS A 255 -27.28 -17.54 -14.94
N GLN A 256 -27.10 -16.47 -14.17
CA GLN A 256 -28.21 -15.65 -13.70
C GLN A 256 -28.94 -14.97 -14.85
N ASP A 257 -30.13 -14.42 -14.55
CA ASP A 257 -30.95 -13.72 -15.52
C ASP A 257 -30.19 -12.57 -16.18
N LYS A 258 -30.37 -12.41 -17.50
CA LYS A 258 -29.74 -11.35 -18.28
C LYS A 258 -29.95 -9.95 -17.68
N ALA A 259 -31.14 -9.68 -17.14
CA ALA A 259 -31.44 -8.40 -16.50
C ALA A 259 -30.53 -8.10 -15.28
N VAL A 260 -30.14 -9.13 -14.52
CA VAL A 260 -29.22 -8.99 -13.38
C VAL A 260 -27.80 -8.69 -13.88
N ILE A 261 -27.35 -9.42 -14.91
CA ILE A 261 -26.04 -9.24 -15.53
C ILE A 261 -25.92 -7.83 -16.13
N ASP A 262 -26.91 -7.39 -16.93
CA ASP A 262 -26.94 -6.07 -17.55
C ASP A 262 -26.90 -4.95 -16.49
N ARG A 263 -27.65 -5.11 -15.38
CA ARG A 263 -27.60 -4.17 -14.25
C ARG A 263 -26.20 -4.10 -13.64
N LEU A 264 -25.57 -5.24 -13.36
CA LEU A 264 -24.24 -5.29 -12.75
C LEU A 264 -23.18 -4.65 -13.66
N ILE A 265 -23.21 -4.93 -14.97
CA ILE A 265 -22.29 -4.31 -15.94
C ILE A 265 -22.48 -2.78 -15.97
N ASN A 266 -23.74 -2.30 -15.93
CA ASN A 266 -24.01 -0.87 -15.86
C ASN A 266 -23.46 -0.23 -14.56
N GLU A 267 -23.58 -0.91 -13.42
CA GLU A 267 -23.00 -0.46 -12.15
C GLU A 267 -21.46 -0.38 -12.24
N VAL A 268 -20.81 -1.37 -12.86
CA VAL A 268 -19.35 -1.34 -13.10
C VAL A 268 -18.96 -0.08 -13.87
N LEU A 269 -19.62 0.18 -15.00
CA LEU A 269 -19.32 1.33 -15.85
C LEU A 269 -19.62 2.67 -15.14
N ALA A 270 -20.71 2.75 -14.38
CA ALA A 270 -21.07 3.95 -13.64
C ALA A 270 -20.00 4.31 -12.60
N PHE A 271 -19.59 3.35 -11.76
CA PHE A 271 -18.54 3.60 -10.78
C PHE A 271 -17.17 3.78 -11.44
N ALA A 272 -16.86 3.07 -12.52
CA ALA A 272 -15.58 3.25 -13.20
C ALA A 272 -15.42 4.67 -13.74
N ARG A 273 -16.45 5.22 -14.39
CA ARG A 273 -16.45 6.58 -14.95
C ARG A 273 -16.37 7.67 -13.90
N ILE A 274 -17.07 7.52 -12.77
CA ILE A 274 -17.00 8.49 -11.67
C ILE A 274 -15.59 8.59 -11.08
N ASN A 275 -14.81 7.50 -11.14
CA ASN A 275 -13.46 7.43 -10.58
C ASN A 275 -12.36 7.44 -11.65
N ASP A 276 -12.69 7.81 -12.90
CA ASP A 276 -11.77 7.82 -14.05
C ASP A 276 -10.96 6.51 -14.24
N ASN A 277 -11.58 5.35 -13.94
CA ASN A 277 -10.94 4.04 -14.01
C ASN A 277 -11.09 3.40 -15.39
N GLN A 278 -10.25 3.85 -16.33
CA GLN A 278 -10.25 3.35 -17.71
C GLN A 278 -9.91 1.85 -17.81
N VAL A 279 -9.08 1.32 -16.90
CA VAL A 279 -8.69 -0.11 -16.89
C VAL A 279 -9.92 -0.98 -16.68
N ILE A 280 -10.78 -0.63 -15.70
CA ILE A 280 -12.00 -1.38 -15.42
C ILE A 280 -13.05 -1.18 -16.53
N GLU A 281 -13.13 -0.01 -17.17
CA GLU A 281 -14.02 0.17 -18.33
C GLU A 281 -13.65 -0.78 -19.48
N VAL A 282 -12.36 -0.93 -19.79
CA VAL A 282 -11.88 -1.87 -20.80
C VAL A 282 -12.20 -3.31 -20.41
N LYS A 283 -11.99 -3.68 -19.14
CA LYS A 283 -12.36 -5.01 -18.63
C LYS A 283 -13.86 -5.27 -18.71
N ALA A 284 -14.70 -4.29 -18.38
CA ALA A 284 -16.16 -4.40 -18.47
C ALA A 284 -16.62 -4.61 -19.92
N ALA A 285 -16.02 -3.89 -20.87
CA ALA A 285 -16.29 -4.10 -22.29
C ALA A 285 -15.89 -5.51 -22.76
N ALA A 286 -14.73 -6.00 -22.31
CA ALA A 286 -14.29 -7.37 -22.59
C ALA A 286 -15.23 -8.41 -21.96
N LEU A 287 -15.66 -8.21 -20.70
CA LEU A 287 -16.63 -9.07 -20.02
C LEU A 287 -17.94 -9.16 -20.79
N ASN A 288 -18.51 -8.01 -21.20
CA ASN A 288 -19.76 -7.98 -21.96
C ASN A 288 -19.61 -8.69 -23.31
N THR A 289 -18.51 -8.42 -24.03
CA THR A 289 -18.25 -9.05 -25.34
C THR A 289 -18.14 -10.58 -25.21
N ARG A 290 -17.42 -11.07 -24.19
CA ARG A 290 -17.28 -12.52 -23.98
C ARG A 290 -18.58 -13.17 -23.54
N TYR A 291 -19.37 -12.49 -22.70
CA TYR A 291 -20.69 -12.94 -22.31
C TYR A 291 -21.62 -13.13 -23.51
N GLU A 292 -21.70 -12.13 -24.40
CA GLU A 292 -22.53 -12.19 -25.61
C GLU A 292 -22.12 -13.32 -26.57
N LYS A 293 -20.83 -13.66 -26.60
CA LYS A 293 -20.27 -14.73 -27.44
C LYS A 293 -20.23 -16.11 -26.77
N GLY A 294 -20.53 -16.21 -25.48
CA GLY A 294 -20.38 -17.44 -24.71
C GLY A 294 -18.91 -17.90 -24.55
N GLU A 295 -17.96 -16.96 -24.52
CA GLU A 295 -16.53 -17.23 -24.38
C GLU A 295 -16.11 -17.33 -22.90
N SER A 296 -14.97 -17.97 -22.65
CA SER A 296 -14.41 -18.14 -21.29
C SER A 296 -14.04 -16.80 -20.64
N LEU A 297 -14.33 -16.65 -19.35
CA LEU A 297 -14.03 -15.45 -18.56
C LEU A 297 -12.76 -15.57 -17.69
N ALA A 298 -12.04 -16.69 -17.79
CA ALA A 298 -10.97 -17.07 -16.86
C ALA A 298 -9.92 -15.96 -16.63
N ASP A 299 -9.48 -15.28 -17.69
CA ASP A 299 -8.36 -14.33 -17.65
C ASP A 299 -8.76 -12.88 -17.37
N LEU A 300 -10.04 -12.62 -17.05
CA LEU A 300 -10.53 -11.26 -16.84
C LEU A 300 -10.27 -10.73 -15.42
N THR A 301 -9.87 -11.61 -14.51
CA THR A 301 -9.51 -11.28 -13.12
C THR A 301 -8.09 -11.77 -12.82
N PRO A 302 -7.34 -11.07 -11.95
CA PRO A 302 -5.96 -11.43 -11.62
C PRO A 302 -5.82 -12.75 -10.87
#